data_AF-A0A2A2V3G9-F1
#
_entry.id   AF-A0A2A2V3G9-F1
#
_cell.length_a   1.000
_cell.length_b   1.000
_cell.length_c   1.000
_cell.angle_alpha   90.00
_cell.angle_beta   90.00
_cell.angle_gamma   90.00
#
_symmetry.space_group_name_H-M   'P 1'
#
loop_
_entity.id
_entity.type
_entity.pdbx_description
1 polymer ?
#
loop_
_entity_poly.entity_id
_entity_poly.type
_entity_poly.pdbx_seq_one_letter_code
_entity_poly.pdbx_strand_id
1 'polypeptide(L)' 'MDQVQVRSLRDVIAVLIEQRSIVTAAGASFAAHLLDLAIMQLRLNVNDISAEELTGLSDYVGAEFSRDKSSH' A
#
# COMPACT_ATOMS: atom_id res chain seq x y z
N MET A 1 -17.29 6.34 -4.44
CA MET A 1 -16.58 7.47 -5.10
C MET A 1 -17.01 7.59 -6.55
N ASP A 2 -16.92 8.79 -7.13
CA ASP A 2 -17.12 9.01 -8.57
C ASP A 2 -15.92 8.45 -9.39
N GLN A 3 -16.17 7.98 -10.62
CA GLN A 3 -15.14 7.39 -11.49
C GLN A 3 -14.02 8.38 -11.84
N VAL A 4 -14.34 9.68 -11.92
CA VAL A 4 -13.35 10.74 -12.16
C VAL A 4 -12.38 10.86 -10.98
N GLN A 5 -12.90 10.78 -9.74
CA GLN A 5 -12.09 10.82 -8.53
C GLN A 5 -11.19 9.58 -8.42
N VAL A 6 -11.70 8.39 -8.77
CA VAL A 6 -10.92 7.15 -8.78
C VAL A 6 -9.75 7.23 -9.79
N ARG A 7 -9.98 7.78 -10.99
CA ARG A 7 -8.91 8.00 -11.98
C ARG A 7 -7.86 8.97 -11.46
N SER A 8 -8.29 10.11 -10.90
CA SER A 8 -7.38 11.08 -10.29
C SER A 8 -6.53 10.48 -9.18
N LEU A 9 -7.10 9.62 -8.30
CA LEU A 9 -6.32 8.94 -7.27
C LEU A 9 -5.31 7.93 -7.84
N ARG A 10 -5.65 7.23 -8.93
CA ARG A 10 -4.69 6.34 -9.61
C ARG A 10 -3.51 7.10 -10.18
N ASP A 11 -3.74 8.28 -10.77
CA ASP A 11 -2.67 9.13 -11.29
C ASP A 11 -1.77 9.65 -10.16
N VAL A 12 -2.35 10.04 -9.01
CA VAL A 12 -1.58 10.44 -7.82
C VAL A 12 -0.73 9.29 -7.30
N ILE A 13 -1.27 8.06 -7.24
CA ILE A 13 -0.49 6.87 -6.84
C ILE A 13 0.71 6.67 -7.76
N ALA A 14 0.55 6.85 -9.08
CA ALA A 14 1.65 6.70 -10.02
C ALA A 14 2.79 7.71 -9.74
N VAL A 15 2.44 8.97 -9.49
CA VAL A 15 3.42 10.01 -9.12
C VAL A 15 4.13 9.67 -7.81
N LEU A 16 3.41 9.20 -6.79
CA LEU A 16 4.02 8.84 -5.50
C LEU A 16 4.99 7.65 -5.63
N ILE A 17 4.71 6.68 -6.52
CA ILE A 17 5.63 5.57 -6.81
C ILE A 17 6.93 6.09 -7.42
N GLU A 18 6.85 7.05 -8.34
CA GLU A 18 8.03 7.68 -8.93
C GLU A 18 8.84 8.46 -7.88
N GLN A 19 8.17 9.27 -7.05
CA GLN A 19 8.82 9.99 -5.94
C GLN A 19 9.49 9.02 -4.96
N ARG A 20 8.86 7.89 -4.68
CA ARG A 20 9.41 6.85 -3.81
C ARG A 20 10.73 6.29 -4.35
N SER A 21 10.84 6.11 -5.67
CA SER A 21 12.11 5.73 -6.31
C SER A 21 13.18 6.81 -6.15
N ILE A 22 12.83 8.09 -6.37
CA ILE A 22 13.76 9.23 -6.28
C ILE A 22 14.32 9.35 -4.85
N VAL A 23 13.46 9.36 -3.84
CA VAL A 23 13.91 9.53 -2.44
C VAL A 23 14.70 8.31 -1.94
N THR A 24 14.38 7.11 -2.43
CA THR A 24 15.16 5.90 -2.13
C THR A 24 16.57 6.01 -2.71
N ALA A 25 16.70 6.46 -3.98
CA ALA A 25 18.00 6.67 -4.62
C ALA A 25 18.82 7.77 -3.92
N ALA A 26 18.16 8.76 -3.32
CA ALA A 26 18.81 9.80 -2.51
C ALA A 26 19.19 9.34 -1.09
N GLY A 27 18.92 8.08 -0.72
CA GLY A 27 19.22 7.54 0.61
C GLY A 27 18.26 8.00 1.72
N ALA A 28 17.15 8.65 1.37
CA ALA A 28 16.16 9.17 2.32
C ALA A 28 15.14 8.07 2.70
N SER A 29 15.59 7.08 3.47
CA SER A 29 14.79 5.90 3.86
C SER A 29 13.48 6.24 4.59
N PHE A 30 13.49 7.23 5.48
CA PHE A 30 12.29 7.67 6.19
C PHE A 30 11.26 8.29 5.24
N ALA A 31 11.69 9.12 4.28
CA ALA A 31 10.81 9.70 3.28
C ALA A 31 10.21 8.62 2.37
N ALA A 32 11.00 7.62 1.98
CA ALA A 32 10.49 6.46 1.23
C ALA A 32 9.39 5.72 2.01
N HIS A 33 9.58 5.55 3.32
CA HIS A 33 8.58 4.90 4.18
C HIS A 33 7.27 5.70 4.28
N LEU A 34 7.35 7.04 4.43
CA LEU A 34 6.16 7.89 4.44
C LEU A 34 5.39 7.82 3.10
N LEU A 35 6.09 7.71 1.97
CA LEU A 35 5.47 7.53 0.66
C LEU A 35 4.82 6.15 0.53
N ASP A 36 5.45 5.09 1.04
CA ASP A 36 4.86 3.75 1.07
C ASP A 36 3.53 3.74 1.86
N LEU A 37 3.47 4.42 3.01
CA LEU A 37 2.24 4.57 3.81
C LEU A 37 1.16 5.38 3.08
N ALA A 38 1.52 6.49 2.44
CA ALA A 38 0.58 7.31 1.67
C ALA A 38 -0.01 6.54 0.47
N ILE A 39 0.83 5.80 -0.27
CA ILE A 39 0.40 4.94 -1.38
C ILE A 39 -0.56 3.87 -0.88
N MET A 40 -0.26 3.23 0.26
CA MET A 40 -1.13 2.23 0.86
C MET A 40 -2.51 2.83 1.18
N GLN A 41 -2.55 3.96 1.89
CA GLN A 41 -3.82 4.63 2.23
C GLN A 41 -4.65 4.98 0.99
N LEU A 42 -4.01 5.48 -0.07
CA LEU A 42 -4.69 5.82 -1.31
C LEU A 42 -5.24 4.58 -2.03
N ARG A 43 -4.50 3.47 -2.03
CA ARG A 43 -4.97 2.20 -2.61
C ARG A 43 -6.16 1.64 -1.85
N LEU A 44 -6.16 1.74 -0.52
CA LEU A 44 -7.31 1.34 0.30
C LEU A 44 -8.54 2.18 -0.06
N ASN A 45 -8.39 3.51 -0.12
CA ASN A 45 -9.48 4.42 -0.51
C ASN A 45 -10.01 4.12 -1.93
N VAL A 46 -9.12 3.86 -2.90
CA VAL A 46 -9.52 3.52 -4.27
C VAL A 46 -10.34 2.22 -4.35
N ASN A 47 -10.04 1.25 -3.48
CA ASN A 47 -10.70 -0.05 -3.46
C ASN A 47 -11.80 -0.15 -2.39
N ASP A 48 -12.12 0.96 -1.70
CA ASP A 48 -13.10 1.00 -0.61
C ASP A 48 -12.82 -0.03 0.50
N ILE A 49 -11.53 -0.30 0.76
CA ILE A 49 -11.08 -1.25 1.79
C ILE A 49 -10.91 -0.51 3.10
N SER A 50 -11.65 -0.93 4.13
CA SER A 50 -11.53 -0.41 5.49
C SER A 50 -10.27 -0.92 6.22
N ALA A 51 -9.92 -0.27 7.33
CA ALA A 51 -8.80 -0.70 8.17
C ALA A 51 -9.07 -2.07 8.81
N GLU A 52 -10.31 -2.35 9.17
CA GLU A 52 -10.77 -3.61 9.73
C GLU A 52 -10.64 -4.75 8.72
N GLU A 53 -11.05 -4.52 7.46
CA GLU A 53 -10.90 -5.49 6.38
C GLU A 53 -9.43 -5.73 6.05
N LEU A 54 -8.60 -4.68 6.04
CA LEU A 54 -7.15 -4.82 5.86
C LEU A 54 -6.50 -5.61 6.99
N THR A 55 -6.93 -5.41 8.24
CA THR A 55 -6.44 -6.16 9.40
C THR A 55 -6.80 -7.63 9.26
N GLY A 56 -8.05 -7.94 8.91
CA GLY A 56 -8.49 -9.31 8.65
C GLY A 56 -7.70 -9.99 7.52
N LEU A 57 -7.40 -9.26 6.44
CA LEU A 57 -6.54 -9.75 5.35
C LEU A 57 -5.11 -9.99 5.80
N SER A 58 -4.53 -9.09 6.61
CA SER A 58 -3.19 -9.23 7.17
C SER A 58 -3.08 -10.46 8.07
N ASP A 59 -4.06 -10.67 8.96
CA ASP A 59 -4.12 -11.82 9.85
C ASP A 59 -4.24 -13.13 9.07
N TYR A 60 -5.10 -13.15 8.05
CA TYR A 60 -5.28 -14.30 7.17
C TYR A 60 -3.97 -14.66 6.43
N VAL A 61 -3.34 -13.69 5.79
CA VAL A 61 -2.07 -13.89 5.07
C VAL A 61 -0.97 -14.32 6.03
N GLY A 62 -0.87 -13.70 7.22
CA GLY A 62 0.09 -14.09 8.26
C GLY A 62 -0.10 -15.52 8.77
N ALA A 63 -1.35 -15.97 8.90
CA ALA A 63 -1.67 -17.33 9.28
C ALA A 63 -1.25 -18.34 8.19
N GLU A 64 -1.53 -18.05 6.91
CA GLU A 64 -1.11 -18.89 5.78
C GLU A 64 0.43 -18.99 5.69
N PHE A 65 1.15 -17.87 5.81
CA PHE A 65 2.63 -17.91 5.84
C PHE A 65 3.19 -18.72 7.00
N SER A 66 2.51 -18.74 8.15
CA SER A 66 2.92 -19.55 9.31
C SER A 66 2.65 -21.04 9.11
N ARG A 67 1.61 -21.37 8.33
CA ARG A 67 1.22 -22.74 7.98
C ARG A 67 2.18 -23.38 6.97
N ASP A 68 2.65 -22.61 5.99
CA ASP A 68 3.68 -23.06 5.04
C ASP A 68 5.03 -23.32 5.73
N LYS A 69 5.41 -22.50 6.72
CA LYS A 69 6.65 -22.71 7.49
C LYS A 69 6.62 -23.91 8.44
N SER A 70 5.44 -24.35 8.86
CA SER A 70 5.28 -25.53 9.72
C SER A 70 5.16 -26.85 8.94
N SER A 71 5.08 -26.76 7.61
CA SER A 71 5.00 -27.90 6.69
C SER A 71 6.37 -28.28 6.07
N HIS A 72 7.45 -27.62 6.49
CA HIS A 72 8.85 -27.87 6.12
C HIS A 72 9.70 -28.10 7.37
#